data_AF-A0A0S3RVC5-F1
#
_entry.id   AF-A0A0S3RVC5-F1
#
_cell.length_a   1.000
_cell.length_b   1.000
_cell.length_c   1.000
_cell.angle_alpha   90.00
_cell.angle_beta   90.00
_cell.angle_gamma   90.00
#
_symmetry.space_group_name_H-M   'P 1'
#
loop_
_entity.id
_entity.type
_entity.pdbx_description
1 polymer ?
#
loop_
_entity_poly.entity_id
_entity_poly.type
_entity_poly.pdbx_seq_one_letter_code
_entity_poly.pdbx_strand_id
1 'polypeptide(L)'
;MLKKHEDAQKKRAEALKKRKDAQLKTVIISEKIDKKAEKLHTKSLPFPFTSKEVFEQSMRVPIGPEFNPATAIGPLNQPEVVKKPGVIIKPMEFEDVNPHEKSEQRSGDKRKFKKTSGKPVKKAKVGGKK
;
A
#
# COMPACT_ATOMS: atom_id res chain seq x y z
N MET A 1 -3.34 15.17 58.94
CA MET A 1 -3.67 13.88 58.29
C MET A 1 -4.83 13.97 57.30
N LEU A 2 -5.93 14.68 57.63
CA LEU A 2 -7.13 14.76 56.77
C LEU A 2 -6.90 15.34 55.35
N LYS A 3 -6.15 16.43 55.20
CA LYS A 3 -5.87 17.04 53.89
C LYS A 3 -5.24 16.05 52.89
N LYS A 4 -4.30 15.21 53.35
CA LYS A 4 -3.65 14.20 52.50
C LYS A 4 -4.64 13.17 51.95
N HIS A 5 -5.68 12.83 52.71
CA HIS A 5 -6.71 11.88 52.29
C HIS A 5 -7.66 12.50 51.26
N GLU A 6 -8.05 13.76 51.45
CA GLU A 6 -8.86 14.50 50.48
C GLU A 6 -8.12 14.70 49.15
N ASP A 7 -6.84 15.02 49.19
CA ASP A 7 -6.01 15.16 48.00
C ASP A 7 -5.84 13.82 47.25
N ALA A 8 -5.71 12.72 47.98
CA ALA A 8 -5.66 11.38 47.40
C ALA A 8 -7.00 10.98 46.74
N GLN A 9 -8.13 11.32 47.36
CA GLN A 9 -9.47 11.11 46.79
C GLN A 9 -9.67 11.94 45.51
N LYS A 10 -9.26 13.21 45.52
CA LYS A 10 -9.32 14.08 44.33
C LYS A 10 -8.46 13.53 43.19
N LYS A 11 -7.21 13.13 43.46
CA LYS A 11 -6.32 12.51 42.47
C LYS A 11 -6.88 11.22 41.90
N ARG A 12 -7.50 10.37 42.74
CA ARG A 12 -8.15 9.13 42.30
C ARG A 12 -9.33 9.42 41.39
N ALA A 13 -10.18 10.39 41.74
CA ALA A 13 -11.33 10.79 40.93
C ALA A 13 -10.89 11.42 39.59
N GLU A 14 -9.84 12.23 39.60
CA GLU A 14 -9.26 12.82 38.38
C GLU A 14 -8.63 11.74 37.48
N ALA A 15 -7.88 10.80 38.06
CA ALA A 15 -7.32 9.68 37.33
C ALA A 15 -8.43 8.83 36.69
N LEU A 16 -9.53 8.58 37.41
CA LEU A 16 -10.67 7.81 36.88
C LEU A 16 -11.36 8.52 35.70
N LYS A 17 -11.41 9.86 35.71
CA LYS A 17 -11.97 10.66 34.61
C LYS A 17 -11.08 10.74 33.38
N LYS A 18 -9.75 10.66 33.55
CA LYS A 18 -8.77 10.71 32.45
C LYS A 18 -8.62 9.40 31.68
N ARG A 19 -9.12 8.28 32.22
CA ARG A 19 -9.04 6.98 31.55
C ARG A 19 -9.90 6.98 30.30
N LYS A 20 -9.47 6.24 29.27
CA LYS A 20 -10.18 6.16 27.98
C LYS A 20 -11.55 5.49 28.08
N ASP A 21 -11.72 4.64 29.09
CA ASP A 21 -12.95 3.88 29.36
C ASP A 21 -13.96 4.65 30.23
N ALA A 22 -13.66 5.88 30.68
CA ALA A 22 -14.51 6.63 31.62
C ALA A 22 -15.95 6.89 31.14
N GLN A 23 -16.18 6.91 29.82
CA GLN A 23 -17.52 7.11 29.23
C GLN A 23 -18.29 5.81 29.02
N LEU A 24 -17.66 4.65 29.21
CA LEU A 24 -18.24 3.33 28.94
C LEU A 24 -18.73 2.68 30.23
N LYS A 25 -19.96 2.15 30.22
CA LYS A 25 -20.58 1.57 31.43
C LYS A 25 -20.07 0.17 31.78
N THR A 26 -19.68 -0.62 30.77
CA THR A 26 -19.42 -2.07 30.92
C THR A 26 -17.98 -2.46 30.62
N VAL A 27 -17.17 -1.53 30.12
CA VAL A 27 -15.83 -1.84 29.61
C VAL A 27 -14.79 -1.27 30.57
N ILE A 28 -13.79 -2.09 30.92
CA ILE A 28 -12.62 -1.67 31.68
C ILE A 28 -11.38 -1.95 30.83
N ILE A 29 -10.60 -0.91 30.52
CA ILE A 29 -9.41 -1.02 29.66
C ILE A 29 -8.14 -0.95 30.53
N SER A 30 -7.24 -1.90 30.34
CA SER A 30 -5.89 -1.83 30.92
C SER A 30 -4.99 -0.95 30.06
N GLU A 31 -4.55 0.20 30.58
CA GLU A 31 -3.65 1.14 29.89
C GLU A 31 -2.16 0.79 30.11
N LYS A 32 -1.85 -0.47 30.42
CA LYS A 32 -0.48 -0.93 30.62
C LYS A 32 0.23 -1.05 29.26
N ILE A 33 1.47 -0.58 29.18
CA ILE A 33 2.28 -0.66 27.95
C ILE A 33 2.96 -2.02 27.88
N ASP A 34 2.80 -2.70 26.74
CA ASP A 34 3.43 -3.98 26.45
C ASP A 34 4.87 -3.81 25.97
N LYS A 35 5.84 -4.03 26.86
CA LYS A 35 7.29 -3.92 26.57
C LYS A 35 7.78 -4.84 25.43
N LYS A 36 7.05 -5.92 25.15
CA LYS A 36 7.37 -6.84 24.05
C LYS A 36 6.94 -6.26 22.70
N ALA A 37 5.76 -5.66 22.64
CA ALA A 37 5.20 -5.05 21.43
C ALA A 37 5.92 -3.73 21.08
N GLU A 38 6.36 -2.98 22.09
CA GLU A 38 7.10 -1.72 21.92
C GLU A 38 8.31 -1.84 20.99
N LYS A 39 8.96 -3.01 20.94
CA LYS A 39 10.11 -3.27 20.06
C LYS A 39 9.76 -3.33 18.57
N LEU A 40 8.52 -3.68 18.24
CA LEU A 40 8.04 -3.82 16.87
C LEU A 40 7.52 -2.50 16.31
N HIS A 41 7.26 -1.52 17.18
CA HIS A 41 6.84 -0.19 16.79
C HIS A 41 8.04 0.69 16.43
N THR A 42 7.80 1.69 15.57
CA THR A 42 8.81 2.70 15.26
C THR A 42 9.01 3.64 16.45
N LYS A 43 10.27 3.86 16.85
CA LYS A 43 10.61 4.78 17.96
C LYS A 43 10.35 6.24 17.59
N SER A 44 10.63 6.59 16.35
CA SER A 44 10.46 7.93 15.78
C SER A 44 9.88 7.84 14.39
N LEU A 45 9.25 8.93 13.95
CA LEU A 45 8.71 9.04 12.60
C LEU A 45 9.86 9.04 11.57
N PRO A 46 9.85 8.16 10.55
CA PRO A 46 10.87 8.18 9.51
C PRO A 46 10.65 9.35 8.54
N PHE A 47 11.76 9.96 8.09
CA PHE A 47 11.75 10.87 6.95
C PHE A 47 11.27 10.11 5.69
N PRO A 48 10.39 10.64 4.83
CA PRO A 48 9.96 12.03 4.65
C PRO A 48 8.61 12.41 5.29
N PHE A 49 8.07 11.57 6.18
CA PHE A 49 6.72 11.80 6.72
C PHE A 49 6.71 12.94 7.75
N THR A 50 5.65 13.75 7.71
CA THR A 50 5.45 14.90 8.63
C THR A 50 4.58 14.54 9.84
N SER A 51 3.66 13.57 9.69
CA SER A 51 2.77 13.11 10.76
C SER A 51 2.75 11.60 10.89
N LYS A 52 2.48 11.13 12.12
CA LYS A 52 2.34 9.70 12.42
C LYS A 52 1.20 9.05 11.65
N GLU A 53 0.08 9.76 11.52
CA GLU A 53 -1.10 9.27 10.82
C GLU A 53 -0.82 8.99 9.34
N VAL A 54 -0.07 9.88 8.66
CA VAL A 54 0.30 9.69 7.25
C VAL A 54 1.22 8.49 7.09
N PHE A 55 2.19 8.32 7.99
CA PHE A 55 3.08 7.16 7.98
C PHE A 55 2.32 5.84 8.15
N GLU A 56 1.45 5.75 9.16
CA GLU A 56 0.65 4.55 9.40
C GLU A 56 -0.32 4.27 8.25
N GLN A 57 -0.89 5.31 7.64
CA GLN A 57 -1.74 5.17 6.46
C GLN A 57 -0.97 4.67 5.23
N SER A 58 0.28 5.11 5.05
CA SER A 58 1.12 4.67 3.94
C SER A 58 1.47 3.18 4.00
N MET A 59 1.64 2.63 5.20
CA MET A 59 1.97 1.21 5.43
C MET A 59 0.75 0.30 5.60
N ARG A 60 -0.47 0.83 5.45
CA ARG A 60 -1.71 0.12 5.77
C ARG A 60 -1.94 -1.14 4.91
N VAL A 61 -1.44 -1.15 3.68
CA VAL A 61 -1.70 -2.22 2.71
C VAL A 61 -0.50 -3.18 2.67
N PRO A 62 -0.72 -4.49 2.87
CA PRO A 62 0.34 -5.49 2.71
C PRO A 62 0.73 -5.64 1.24
N ILE A 63 2.01 -5.88 0.98
CA ILE A 63 2.56 -5.99 -0.38
C ILE A 63 2.55 -7.45 -0.90
N GLY A 64 2.51 -8.43 0.01
CA GLY A 64 2.73 -9.85 -0.29
C GLY A 64 1.71 -10.51 -1.25
N PRO A 65 2.10 -11.61 -1.90
CA PRO A 65 1.25 -12.34 -2.84
C PRO A 65 0.01 -12.99 -2.22
N GLU A 66 0.00 -13.18 -0.91
CA GLU A 66 -1.12 -13.77 -0.18
C GLU A 66 -2.30 -12.82 -0.05
N PHE A 67 -2.03 -11.50 -0.10
CA PHE A 67 -3.05 -10.47 0.11
C PHE A 67 -3.45 -9.74 -1.17
N ASN A 68 -2.61 -9.80 -2.22
CA ASN A 68 -2.83 -9.11 -3.48
C ASN A 68 -2.94 -10.09 -4.65
N PRO A 69 -3.76 -9.80 -5.68
CA PRO A 69 -3.83 -10.64 -6.86
C PRO A 69 -2.52 -10.58 -7.67
N ALA A 70 -2.24 -11.65 -8.43
CA ALA A 70 -1.04 -11.76 -9.28
C ALA A 70 -0.85 -10.58 -10.24
N THR A 71 -1.94 -9.94 -10.67
CA THR A 71 -1.91 -8.77 -11.56
C THR A 71 -1.41 -7.50 -10.89
N ALA A 72 -1.59 -7.36 -9.58
CA ALA A 72 -1.21 -6.15 -8.83
C ALA A 72 0.20 -6.24 -8.23
N ILE A 73 0.69 -7.45 -7.92
CA ILE A 73 2.00 -7.66 -7.26
C ILE A 73 3.15 -7.15 -8.12
N GLY A 74 3.13 -7.43 -9.43
CA GLY A 74 4.19 -7.00 -10.35
C GLY A 74 4.41 -5.48 -10.32
N PRO A 75 3.36 -4.67 -10.56
CA PRO A 75 3.44 -3.21 -10.45
C PRO A 75 3.82 -2.70 -9.05
N LEU A 76 3.35 -3.33 -7.97
CA LEU A 76 3.65 -2.90 -6.59
C LEU A 76 5.10 -3.14 -6.18
N ASN A 77 5.72 -4.21 -6.68
CA ASN A 77 7.10 -4.59 -6.34
C ASN A 77 8.14 -4.08 -7.34
N GLN A 78 7.71 -3.44 -8.42
CA GLN A 78 8.62 -2.95 -9.45
C GLN A 78 9.43 -1.77 -8.90
N PRO A 79 10.78 -1.80 -8.98
CA PRO A 79 11.60 -0.66 -8.57
C PRO A 79 11.41 0.51 -9.53
N GLU A 80 11.60 1.72 -9.02
CA GLU A 80 11.47 2.96 -9.81
C GLU A 80 12.41 2.99 -11.02
N VAL A 81 13.65 2.51 -10.84
CA VAL A 81 14.66 2.47 -11.90
C VAL A 81 14.95 1.02 -12.29
N VAL A 82 14.55 0.66 -13.52
CA VAL A 82 14.84 -0.67 -14.12
C VAL A 82 15.84 -0.51 -15.26
N LYS A 83 17.00 -1.16 -15.15
CA LYS A 83 18.02 -1.22 -16.20
C LYS A 83 18.05 -2.60 -16.87
N LYS A 84 18.27 -2.62 -18.18
CA LYS A 84 18.50 -3.88 -18.91
C LYS A 84 19.97 -4.30 -18.74
N PRO A 85 20.26 -5.56 -18.37
CA PRO A 85 21.63 -6.04 -18.29
C PRO A 85 22.26 -6.06 -19.70
N GLY A 86 23.56 -5.75 -19.79
CA GLY A 86 24.32 -5.82 -21.04
C GLY A 86 24.11 -4.66 -22.02
N VAL A 87 23.38 -3.61 -21.63
CA VAL A 87 23.15 -2.43 -22.49
C VAL A 87 23.81 -1.20 -21.87
N ILE A 88 24.60 -0.48 -22.66
CA ILE A 88 25.17 0.82 -22.26
C ILE A 88 24.04 1.86 -22.26
N ILE A 89 23.85 2.52 -21.12
CA ILE A 89 22.88 3.62 -20.98
C ILE A 89 23.52 4.86 -21.57
N LYS A 90 23.00 5.33 -22.72
CA LYS A 90 23.43 6.60 -23.31
C LYS A 90 22.90 7.77 -22.45
N PRO A 91 23.65 8.87 -22.33
CA PRO A 91 23.15 10.10 -21.73
C PRO A 91 21.86 10.57 -22.41
N MET A 92 21.02 11.29 -21.67
CA MET A 92 19.86 11.93 -22.25
C MET A 92 20.32 13.11 -23.11
N GLU A 93 19.85 13.16 -24.35
CA GLU A 93 19.99 14.34 -25.20
C GLU A 93 18.81 15.27 -24.88
N PHE A 94 19.10 16.53 -24.53
CA PHE A 94 18.07 17.53 -24.29
C PHE A 94 17.67 18.12 -25.65
N GLU A 95 16.44 17.87 -26.07
CA GLU A 95 15.80 18.69 -27.10
C GLU A 95 15.18 19.91 -26.39
N ASP A 96 15.41 21.12 -26.90
CA ASP A 96 14.76 22.35 -26.42
C ASP A 96 13.27 22.34 -26.83
N VAL A 97 12.49 21.47 -26.20
CA VAL A 97 11.05 21.36 -26.44
C VAL A 97 10.36 22.43 -25.59
N ASN A 98 9.90 23.49 -26.24
CA ASN A 98 9.11 24.54 -25.61
C ASN A 98 7.88 23.94 -24.90
N PRO A 99 7.76 24.05 -23.56
CA PRO A 99 6.68 23.42 -22.78
C PRO A 99 5.26 23.94 -23.08
N HIS A 100 5.10 24.91 -23.99
CA HIS A 100 3.84 25.56 -24.31
C HIS A 100 3.33 25.33 -25.75
N GLU A 101 4.02 24.52 -26.56
CA GLU A 101 3.44 24.12 -27.85
C GLU A 101 2.40 23.01 -27.63
N LYS A 102 1.12 23.38 -27.74
CA LYS A 102 0.04 22.41 -27.88
C LYS A 102 0.28 21.62 -29.16
N SER A 103 0.70 20.36 -29.04
CA SER A 103 0.64 19.44 -30.18
C SER A 103 -0.84 19.17 -30.51
N GLU A 104 -1.37 19.89 -31.48
CA GLU A 104 -2.67 19.59 -32.07
C GLU A 104 -2.63 18.19 -32.73
N GLN A 105 -3.58 17.35 -32.33
CA GLN A 105 -4.09 16.17 -33.04
C GLN A 105 -3.07 15.15 -33.59
N ARG A 106 -2.91 14.03 -32.88
CA ARG A 106 -2.83 12.72 -33.53
C ARG A 106 -4.08 11.91 -33.21
N SER A 107 -5.07 12.07 -34.07
CA SER A 107 -6.22 11.18 -34.16
C SER A 107 -5.76 9.81 -34.69
N GLY A 108 -6.19 8.75 -33.99
CA GLY A 108 -6.25 7.39 -34.54
C GLY A 108 -5.10 6.46 -34.17
N ASP A 109 -5.25 5.72 -33.07
CA ASP A 109 -4.67 4.37 -33.00
C ASP A 109 -5.76 3.36 -32.59
N LYS A 110 -6.46 2.85 -33.60
CA LYS A 110 -7.31 1.66 -33.46
C LYS A 110 -6.38 0.47 -33.26
N ARG A 111 -6.16 0.07 -32.00
CA ARG A 111 -5.51 -1.20 -31.64
C ARG A 111 -6.20 -2.37 -32.35
N LYS A 112 -5.61 -2.85 -33.44
CA LYS A 112 -6.06 -4.06 -34.14
C LYS A 112 -5.77 -5.28 -33.26
N PHE A 113 -6.82 -5.84 -32.66
CA PHE A 113 -6.74 -7.13 -31.98
C PHE A 113 -6.45 -8.22 -33.03
N LYS A 114 -5.19 -8.68 -33.08
CA LYS A 114 -4.76 -9.75 -33.99
C LYS A 114 -5.37 -11.07 -33.51
N LYS A 115 -6.53 -11.45 -34.06
CA LYS A 115 -7.08 -12.81 -33.93
C LYS A 115 -6.03 -13.79 -34.46
N THR A 116 -5.44 -14.59 -33.57
CA THR A 116 -4.67 -15.77 -33.95
C THR A 116 -5.64 -16.78 -34.58
N SER A 117 -5.53 -17.00 -35.88
CA SER A 117 -6.26 -18.02 -36.60
C SER A 117 -5.83 -19.40 -36.13
N GLY A 118 -6.68 -20.04 -35.31
CA GLY A 118 -6.57 -21.45 -35.00
C GLY A 118 -6.71 -22.27 -36.29
N LYS A 119 -5.75 -23.16 -36.54
CA LYS A 119 -5.76 -24.11 -37.66
C LYS A 119 -7.05 -24.97 -37.61
N PRO A 120 -7.72 -25.23 -38.74
CA PRO A 120 -8.89 -26.10 -38.76
C PRO A 120 -8.45 -27.56 -38.52
N VAL A 121 -9.04 -28.19 -37.52
CA VAL A 121 -8.91 -29.62 -37.24
C VAL A 121 -9.48 -30.39 -38.44
N LYS A 122 -8.65 -31.17 -39.12
CA LYS A 122 -9.07 -32.09 -40.18
C LYS A 122 -9.98 -33.15 -39.56
N LYS A 123 -11.28 -33.17 -39.93
CA LYS A 123 -12.17 -34.31 -39.65
C LYS A 123 -11.63 -35.54 -40.39
N ALA A 124 -11.22 -36.56 -39.64
CA ALA A 124 -10.89 -37.86 -40.18
C ALA A 124 -12.18 -38.55 -40.66
N LYS A 125 -12.20 -38.94 -41.93
CA LYS A 125 -13.23 -39.76 -42.56
C LYS A 125 -13.03 -41.20 -42.10
N VAL A 126 -13.81 -41.67 -41.12
CA VAL A 126 -13.90 -43.12 -40.81
C VAL A 126 -14.79 -43.75 -41.87
N GLY A 127 -14.17 -44.46 -42.81
CA GLY A 127 -14.83 -45.38 -43.71
C GLY A 127 -15.05 -46.73 -43.03
N GLY A 128 -16.33 -47.14 -42.99
CA GLY A 128 -16.89 -48.49 -43.02
C GLY A 128 -16.17 -49.67 -42.33
N LYS A 129 -16.91 -50.33 -41.42
CA LYS A 129 -17.04 -51.80 -41.44
C LYS A 129 -18.30 -52.27 -40.71
N LYS A 130 -19.02 -53.15 -41.41
CA LYS A 130 -20.25 -53.89 -41.10
C LYS A 130 -21.56 -53.14 -41.33
#